data_AF-A0A9D8ZCG5-F1
#
_entry.id   AF-A0A9D8ZCG5-F1
#
_cell.length_a   1.000
_cell.length_b   1.000
_cell.length_c   1.000
_cell.angle_alpha   90.00
_cell.angle_beta   90.00
_cell.angle_gamma   90.00
#
_symmetry.space_group_name_H-M   'P 1'
#
loop_
_entity.id
_entity.type
_entity.pdbx_description
1 polymer ?
#
loop_
_entity_poly.entity_id
_entity_poly.type
_entity_poly.pdbx_seq_one_letter_code
_entity_poly.pdbx_strand_id
1 'polypeptide(L)'
;MVRRVAGLVMLGLGLWLGWGALDAILAFTSRGGDLASALFEPPTGIIRSVSTALMSLGGLMVLLNTRFSGTVSATGSILFAVLGGLMAASGADSGLWMDEVLFGLGAIGLSLLILTLRRA
;
A
#
# COMPACT_ATOMS: atom_id res chain seq x y z
N MET A 1 7.59 4.28 -22.12
CA MET A 1 7.75 2.89 -21.64
C MET A 1 8.04 2.80 -20.15
N VAL A 2 9.09 3.45 -19.64
CA VAL A 2 9.48 3.41 -18.21
C VAL A 2 8.32 3.73 -17.24
N ARG A 3 7.51 4.76 -17.53
CA ARG A 3 6.32 5.08 -16.71
C ARG A 3 5.32 3.92 -16.61
N ARG A 4 5.07 3.19 -17.70
CA ARG A 4 4.14 2.05 -17.71
C ARG A 4 4.71 0.87 -16.93
N VAL A 5 6.03 0.63 -17.03
CA VAL A 5 6.71 -0.39 -16.22
C VAL A 5 6.62 -0.04 -14.74
N ALA A 6 6.86 1.21 -14.35
CA ALA A 6 6.69 1.66 -12.97
C ALA A 6 5.25 1.48 -12.48
N GLY A 7 4.25 1.78 -13.33
CA GLY A 7 2.84 1.51 -13.05
C GLY A 7 2.53 0.02 -12.85
N LEU A 8 3.11 -0.85 -13.68
CA LEU A 8 2.97 -2.31 -13.56
C LEU A 8 3.58 -2.82 -12.25
N VAL A 9 4.80 -2.38 -11.92
CA VAL A 9 5.47 -2.73 -10.67
C VAL A 9 4.65 -2.23 -9.47
N MET A 10 4.14 -1.01 -9.53
CA MET A 10 3.29 -0.43 -8.49
C MET A 10 1.99 -1.22 -8.29
N LEU A 11 1.36 -1.66 -9.38
CA LEU A 11 0.18 -2.52 -9.33
C LEU A 11 0.51 -3.87 -8.69
N GLY A 12 1.60 -4.53 -9.11
CA GLY A 12 2.04 -5.80 -8.53
C GLY A 12 2.35 -5.68 -7.04
N LEU A 13 3.08 -4.63 -6.65
CA LEU A 13 3.41 -4.35 -5.26
C LEU A 13 2.15 -4.11 -4.42
N GLY A 14 1.22 -3.28 -4.90
CA GLY A 14 -0.04 -3.01 -4.23
C GLY A 14 -0.88 -4.26 -4.01
N LEU A 15 -1.00 -5.12 -5.03
CA LEU A 15 -1.75 -6.37 -4.93
C LEU A 15 -1.08 -7.37 -3.98
N TRP A 16 0.25 -7.49 -4.03
CA TRP A 16 0.98 -8.39 -3.15
C TRP A 16 0.89 -7.99 -1.67
N LEU A 17 1.10 -6.71 -1.37
CA LEU A 17 0.93 -6.17 -0.02
C LEU A 17 -0.52 -6.25 0.45
N GLY A 18 -1.48 -6.01 -0.46
CA GLY A 18 -2.91 -6.13 -0.19
C GLY A 18 -3.30 -7.57 0.15
N TRP A 19 -2.70 -8.57 -0.51
CA TRP A 19 -2.90 -9.97 -0.16
C TRP A 19 -2.46 -10.28 1.27
N GLY A 20 -1.30 -9.78 1.69
CA GLY A 20 -0.85 -9.93 3.08
C GLY A 20 -1.78 -9.28 4.10
N ALA A 21 -2.38 -8.14 3.76
CA ALA A 21 -3.39 -7.51 4.62
C ALA A 21 -4.67 -8.35 4.72
N LEU A 22 -5.16 -8.88 3.59
CA LEU A 22 -6.34 -9.74 3.56
C LEU A 22 -6.11 -11.04 4.32
N ASP A 23 -4.95 -11.67 4.17
CA ASP A 23 -4.61 -12.92 4.87
C ASP A 23 -4.61 -12.71 6.40
N ALA A 24 -4.08 -11.59 6.89
CA ALA A 24 -4.14 -11.26 8.31
C ALA A 24 -5.58 -11.07 8.83
N ILE A 25 -6.43 -10.37 8.06
CA ILE A 25 -7.85 -10.17 8.41
C ILE A 25 -8.61 -11.49 8.40
N LEU A 26 -8.38 -12.34 7.39
CA LEU A 26 -8.99 -13.67 7.29
C LEU A 26 -8.52 -14.60 8.40
N ALA A 27 -7.23 -14.54 8.77
CA ALA A 27 -6.70 -15.32 9.88
C ALA A 27 -7.32 -14.91 11.23
N PHE A 28 -7.59 -13.62 11.45
CA PHE A 28 -8.27 -13.15 12.66
C PHE A 28 -9.74 -13.58 12.69
N THR A 29 -10.46 -13.35 11.60
CA THR A 29 -11.90 -13.63 11.50
C THR A 29 -12.21 -15.13 11.52
N SER A 30 -11.38 -15.97 10.89
CA SER A 30 -11.53 -17.43 10.94
C SER A 30 -11.35 -18.03 12.34
N ARG A 31 -10.72 -17.30 13.27
CA ARG A 31 -10.57 -17.69 14.68
C ARG A 31 -11.72 -17.20 15.56
N GLY A 32 -12.79 -16.70 14.96
CA GLY A 32 -13.99 -16.23 15.66
C GLY A 32 -13.97 -14.74 16.01
N GLY A 33 -12.98 -13.98 15.55
CA GLY A 33 -12.94 -12.53 15.69
C GLY A 33 -13.91 -11.82 14.73
N ASP A 34 -14.44 -10.67 15.14
CA ASP A 34 -15.28 -9.86 14.25
C ASP A 34 -14.44 -9.07 13.23
N LEU A 35 -15.03 -8.80 12.06
CA LEU A 35 -14.37 -8.05 10.99
C LEU A 35 -14.08 -6.60 11.41
N ALA A 36 -14.97 -5.98 12.19
CA ALA A 36 -14.75 -4.61 12.66
C ALA A 36 -13.50 -4.54 13.55
N SER A 37 -13.36 -5.49 14.50
CA SER A 37 -12.15 -5.58 15.33
C SER A 37 -10.90 -5.87 14.49
N ALA A 38 -10.98 -6.75 13.48
CA ALA A 38 -9.84 -7.04 12.59
C ALA A 38 -9.33 -5.79 11.83
N LEU A 39 -10.24 -4.86 11.53
CA LEU A 39 -9.94 -3.66 10.76
C LEU A 39 -9.51 -2.48 11.64
N PHE A 40 -10.10 -2.35 12.83
CA PHE A 40 -10.01 -1.14 13.67
C PHE A 40 -9.29 -1.34 15.01
N GLU A 41 -9.02 -2.58 15.44
CA GLU A 41 -8.47 -2.90 16.76
C GLU A 41 -7.24 -3.83 16.68
N PRO A 42 -6.04 -3.29 16.37
CA PRO A 42 -5.71 -1.89 16.06
C PRO A 42 -6.07 -1.50 14.61
N PRO A 43 -6.11 -0.19 14.27
CA PRO A 43 -6.54 0.28 12.95
C PRO A 43 -5.52 0.01 11.82
N THR A 44 -4.58 -0.90 12.04
CA THR A 44 -3.59 -1.30 11.05
C THR A 44 -4.26 -1.98 9.86
N GLY A 45 -5.26 -2.84 10.09
CA GLY A 45 -5.96 -3.59 9.04
C GLY A 45 -6.62 -2.68 8.01
N ILE A 46 -7.36 -1.66 8.46
CA ILE A 46 -8.02 -0.72 7.55
C ILE A 46 -7.02 0.16 6.80
N ILE A 47 -6.01 0.70 7.49
CA ILE A 47 -5.02 1.58 6.85
C ILE A 47 -4.23 0.80 5.79
N ARG A 48 -3.81 -0.43 6.11
CA ARG A 48 -3.07 -1.30 5.20
C ARG A 48 -3.89 -1.66 3.96
N SER A 49 -5.18 -2.01 4.15
CA SER A 49 -6.09 -2.35 3.06
C SER A 49 -6.38 -1.15 2.14
N VAL A 50 -6.68 0.02 2.71
CA VAL A 50 -6.94 1.24 1.93
C VAL A 50 -5.68 1.69 1.18
N SER A 51 -4.52 1.65 1.83
CA SER A 51 -3.26 2.06 1.22
C SER A 51 -2.90 1.19 0.02
N THR A 52 -2.98 -0.13 0.18
CA THR A 52 -2.65 -1.10 -0.87
C THR A 52 -3.67 -1.07 -2.02
N ALA A 53 -4.95 -0.82 -1.74
CA ALA A 53 -5.97 -0.57 -2.75
C ALA A 53 -5.64 0.69 -3.58
N LEU A 54 -5.29 1.80 -2.93
CA LEU A 54 -4.89 3.02 -3.62
C LEU A 54 -3.62 2.82 -4.46
N MET A 55 -2.62 2.10 -3.95
CA MET A 55 -1.41 1.77 -4.71
C MET A 55 -1.75 0.95 -5.98
N SER A 56 -2.60 -0.07 -5.83
CA SER A 56 -3.05 -0.93 -6.93
C SER A 56 -3.83 -0.14 -7.96
N LEU A 57 -4.82 0.64 -7.54
CA LEU A 57 -5.60 1.52 -8.41
C LEU A 57 -4.72 2.54 -9.12
N GLY A 58 -3.78 3.14 -8.40
CA GLY A 58 -2.81 4.08 -8.97
C GLY A 58 -1.96 3.44 -10.07
N GLY A 59 -1.42 2.23 -9.82
CA GLY A 59 -0.67 1.45 -10.81
C GLY A 59 -1.50 1.10 -12.05
N LEU A 60 -2.73 0.61 -11.86
CA LEU A 60 -3.67 0.34 -12.95
C LEU A 60 -4.00 1.59 -13.77
N MET A 61 -4.25 2.72 -13.08
CA MET A 61 -4.50 4.02 -13.68
C MET A 61 -3.34 4.51 -14.56
N VAL A 62 -2.09 4.16 -14.23
CA VAL A 62 -0.93 4.44 -15.08
C VAL A 62 -1.00 3.65 -16.38
N LEU A 63 -1.34 2.36 -16.30
CA LEU A 63 -1.48 1.49 -17.47
C LEU A 63 -2.59 1.97 -18.41
N LEU A 64 -3.68 2.48 -17.84
CA LEU A 64 -4.80 3.10 -18.56
C LEU A 64 -4.54 4.57 -18.98
N ASN A 65 -3.35 5.10 -18.70
CA ASN A 65 -2.91 6.46 -19.05
C ASN A 65 -3.79 7.61 -18.52
N THR A 66 -4.39 7.44 -17.33
CA THR A 66 -5.32 8.42 -16.73
C THR A 66 -4.60 9.57 -16.00
N ARG A 67 -5.33 10.67 -15.70
CA ARG A 67 -4.75 11.95 -15.25
C ARG A 67 -4.15 11.92 -13.85
N PHE A 68 -4.74 11.18 -12.93
CA PHE A 68 -4.41 11.22 -11.50
C PHE A 68 -3.66 9.98 -11.00
N SER A 69 -3.09 9.19 -11.92
CA SER A 69 -2.47 7.91 -11.59
C SER A 69 -1.33 8.01 -10.58
N GLY A 70 -0.46 9.02 -10.74
CA GLY A 70 0.70 9.24 -9.86
C GLY A 70 0.30 9.76 -8.49
N THR A 71 -0.71 10.63 -8.40
CA THR A 71 -1.21 11.15 -7.12
C THR A 71 -1.91 10.06 -6.32
N VAL A 72 -2.73 9.23 -6.95
CA VAL A 72 -3.40 8.09 -6.29
C VAL A 72 -2.36 7.09 -5.76
N SER A 73 -1.36 6.75 -6.57
CA SER A 73 -0.24 5.89 -6.15
C SER A 73 0.52 6.47 -4.97
N ALA A 74 0.83 7.78 -5.01
CA ALA A 74 1.58 8.47 -3.96
C ALA A 74 0.81 8.48 -2.64
N THR A 75 -0.49 8.81 -2.67
CA THR A 75 -1.33 8.81 -1.46
C THR A 75 -1.33 7.45 -0.78
N GLY A 76 -1.54 6.37 -1.53
CA GLY A 76 -1.47 5.01 -0.99
C GLY A 76 -0.09 4.68 -0.39
N SER A 77 0.99 5.03 -1.11
CA SER A 77 2.36 4.77 -0.65
C SER A 77 2.71 5.51 0.63
N ILE A 78 2.30 6.78 0.73
CA ILE A 78 2.55 7.63 1.90
C ILE A 78 1.78 7.09 3.11
N LEU A 79 0.51 6.76 2.95
CA LEU A 79 -0.29 6.17 4.03
C LEU A 79 0.32 4.85 4.53
N PHE A 80 0.81 4.01 3.63
CA PHE A 80 1.47 2.76 3.97
C PHE A 80 2.79 2.97 4.74
N ALA A 81 3.62 3.91 4.29
CA ALA A 81 4.87 4.24 4.99
C ALA A 81 4.60 4.88 6.37
N VAL A 82 3.61 5.76 6.47
CA VAL A 82 3.18 6.37 7.75
C VAL A 82 2.66 5.31 8.70
N LEU A 83 1.91 4.31 8.23
CA LEU A 83 1.47 3.18 9.04
C LEU A 83 2.66 2.48 9.70
N GLY A 84 3.69 2.12 8.93
CA GLY A 84 4.90 1.51 9.47
C GLY A 84 5.61 2.40 10.48
N GLY A 85 5.68 3.71 10.22
CA GLY A 85 6.22 4.68 11.17
C GLY A 85 5.41 4.78 12.48
N LEU A 86 4.08 4.71 12.41
CA LEU A 86 3.21 4.71 13.58
C LEU A 86 3.36 3.43 14.40
N MET A 87 3.50 2.28 13.74
CA MET A 87 3.75 1.00 14.40
C MET A 87 5.11 1.00 15.14
N ALA A 88 6.14 1.56 14.50
CA ALA A 88 7.44 1.77 15.15
C ALA A 88 7.29 2.67 16.39
N ALA A 89 6.55 3.78 16.27
CA ALA A 89 6.32 4.73 17.35
C ALA A 89 5.49 4.15 18.51
N SER A 90 4.60 3.19 18.24
CA SER A 90 3.85 2.49 19.29
C SER A 90 4.66 1.39 20.01
N GLY A 91 5.93 1.20 19.65
CA GLY A 91 6.79 0.17 20.25
C GLY A 91 6.50 -1.25 19.73
N ALA A 92 5.94 -1.38 18.52
CA ALA A 92 5.77 -2.68 17.90
C ALA A 92 7.13 -3.31 17.55
N ASP A 93 7.17 -4.65 17.57
CA ASP A 93 8.36 -5.40 17.15
C ASP A 93 8.77 -5.03 15.71
N SER A 94 10.08 -4.95 15.45
CA SER A 94 10.60 -4.53 14.14
C SER A 94 10.17 -5.43 12.99
N GLY A 95 9.93 -6.72 13.26
CA GLY A 95 9.38 -7.65 12.26
C GLY A 95 7.96 -7.31 11.80
N LEU A 96 7.23 -6.45 12.54
CA LEU A 96 5.86 -6.07 12.23
C LEU A 96 5.72 -4.75 11.46
N TRP A 97 6.76 -3.91 11.43
CA TRP A 97 6.67 -2.58 10.82
C TRP A 97 7.78 -2.26 9.81
N MET A 98 8.92 -2.95 9.88
CA MET A 98 10.07 -2.61 9.05
C MET A 98 9.80 -2.86 7.57
N ASP A 99 9.11 -3.95 7.23
CA ASP A 99 8.70 -4.25 5.86
C ASP A 99 7.74 -3.18 5.33
N GLU A 100 6.81 -2.71 6.15
CA GLU A 100 5.84 -1.69 5.82
C GLU A 100 6.54 -0.38 5.45
N VAL A 101 7.55 0.02 6.24
CA VAL A 101 8.36 1.21 5.95
C VAL A 101 9.19 1.02 4.68
N LEU A 102 9.88 -0.11 4.53
CA LEU A 102 10.75 -0.36 3.38
C LEU A 102 9.96 -0.41 2.06
N PHE A 103 8.88 -1.19 2.01
CA PHE A 103 8.02 -1.27 0.84
C PHE A 103 7.25 0.04 0.61
N GLY A 104 6.84 0.73 1.68
CA GLY A 104 6.22 2.06 1.59
C GLY A 104 7.15 3.10 0.96
N LEU A 105 8.41 3.17 1.40
CA LEU A 105 9.42 4.06 0.81
C LEU A 105 9.74 3.69 -0.63
N GLY A 106 9.85 2.40 -0.94
CA GLY A 106 10.01 1.92 -2.32
C GLY A 106 8.83 2.34 -3.21
N ALA A 107 7.61 2.23 -2.70
CA ALA A 107 6.38 2.66 -3.38
C ALA A 107 6.32 4.19 -3.57
N ILE A 108 6.81 4.97 -2.61
CA ILE A 108 6.97 6.43 -2.77
C ILE A 108 7.95 6.73 -3.91
N GLY A 109 9.09 6.02 -3.97
CA GLY A 109 10.05 6.14 -5.07
C GLY A 109 9.41 5.85 -6.44
N LEU A 110 8.63 4.77 -6.54
CA LEU A 110 7.86 4.44 -7.75
C LEU A 110 6.84 5.54 -8.09
N SER A 111 6.14 6.07 -7.10
CA SER A 111 5.15 7.12 -7.28
C SER A 111 5.77 8.42 -7.80
N LEU A 112 6.94 8.81 -7.26
CA LEU A 112 7.71 9.96 -7.76
C LEU A 112 8.15 9.75 -9.21
N LEU A 113 8.57 8.54 -9.56
CA LEU A 113 8.95 8.18 -10.91
C LEU A 113 7.74 8.28 -11.87
N ILE A 114 6.56 7.82 -11.44
CA ILE A 114 5.30 7.94 -12.19
C ILE A 114 4.89 9.41 -12.39
N LEU A 115 5.08 10.25 -11.38
CA LEU A 115 4.72 11.68 -11.39
C LEU A 115 5.65 12.52 -12.26
N THR A 116 6.95 12.21 -12.25
CA THR A 116 7.98 12.98 -12.97
C THR A 116 8.08 12.59 -14.44
N LEU A 117 7.81 11.33 -14.80
CA LEU A 117 7.82 10.91 -16.19
C LEU A 117 6.56 11.38 -16.92
N ARG A 118 6.76 12.00 -18.09
CA ARG A 118 5.65 12.46 -18.95
C ARG A 118 4.78 11.29 -19.41
N ARG A 119 3.50 11.58 -19.67
CA ARG A 119 2.59 10.66 -20.35
C ARG A 119 3.10 10.50 -21.79
N ALA A 120 3.56 9.30 -22.10
CA ALA A 120 3.87 8.86 -23.45
C ALA A 120 2.66 8.18 -24.07
#